data_AF-A0A4V1SXY0-F1
#
_entry.id   AF-A0A4V1SXY0-F1
#
_cell.length_a   1.000
_cell.length_b   1.000
_cell.length_c   1.000
_cell.angle_alpha   90.00
_cell.angle_beta   90.00
_cell.angle_gamma   90.00
#
_symmetry.space_group_name_H-M   'P 1'
#
loop_
_entity.id
_entity.type
_entity.pdbx_description
1 polymer ?
#
loop_
_entity_poly.entity_id
_entity_poly.type
_entity_poly.pdbx_seq_one_letter_code
_entity_poly.pdbx_strand_id
1 'polypeptide(L)'
;PKGTDEEKAVRKQGIQDATKFAIEIPFKVMEASYASLAIIKAMAEQGNPNSVSDAGVGALCARSAVMGAFMNVRINAAGYDDKTYVMEILAKGNEIQEKTIKAESEILAIVNEKIGI
;
A
#
# COMPACT_ATOMS: atom_id res chain seq x y z
N PRO A 1 -28.07 3.45 -23.83
CA PRO A 1 -28.74 2.13 -23.98
C PRO A 1 -29.30 1.65 -22.63
N LYS A 2 -30.63 1.56 -22.49
CA LYS A 2 -31.35 1.18 -21.26
C LYS A 2 -32.51 0.22 -21.59
N GLY A 3 -32.29 -0.78 -22.45
CA GLY A 3 -33.39 -1.56 -23.02
C GLY A 3 -33.56 -2.95 -22.40
N THR A 4 -32.52 -3.78 -22.46
CA THR A 4 -32.64 -5.22 -22.17
C THR A 4 -31.93 -5.65 -20.88
N ASP A 5 -32.30 -6.82 -20.36
CA ASP A 5 -31.66 -7.37 -19.16
C ASP A 5 -30.22 -7.83 -19.45
N GLU A 6 -29.91 -8.24 -20.69
CA GLU A 6 -28.55 -8.48 -21.15
C GLU A 6 -27.70 -7.20 -21.13
N GLU A 7 -28.23 -6.06 -21.61
CA GLU A 7 -27.52 -4.77 -21.58
C GLU A 7 -27.22 -4.32 -20.14
N LYS A 8 -28.16 -4.55 -19.22
CA LYS A 8 -27.96 -4.24 -17.79
C LYS A 8 -26.88 -5.14 -17.18
N ALA A 9 -26.89 -6.43 -17.50
CA ALA A 9 -25.91 -7.39 -17.00
C ALA A 9 -24.48 -7.07 -17.48
N VAL A 10 -24.30 -6.81 -18.78
CA VAL A 10 -23.01 -6.42 -19.37
C VAL A 10 -22.50 -5.12 -18.74
N ARG A 11 -23.38 -4.12 -18.59
CA ARG A 11 -23.02 -2.86 -17.93
C ARG A 11 -22.61 -3.08 -16.48
N LYS A 12 -23.34 -3.91 -15.73
CA LYS A 12 -23.01 -4.22 -14.32
C LYS A 12 -21.64 -4.88 -14.24
N GLN A 13 -21.37 -5.86 -15.10
CA GLN A 13 -20.08 -6.54 -15.13
C GLN A 13 -18.93 -5.57 -15.42
N GLY A 14 -19.08 -4.71 -16.43
CA GLY A 14 -18.05 -3.70 -16.75
C GLY A 14 -17.77 -2.72 -15.59
N ILE A 15 -18.79 -2.37 -14.81
CA ILE A 15 -18.60 -1.57 -13.58
C ILE A 15 -17.83 -2.36 -12.53
N GLN A 16 -18.16 -3.64 -12.31
CA GLN A 16 -17.47 -4.48 -11.33
C GLN A 16 -16.01 -4.71 -11.71
N ASP A 17 -15.72 -4.97 -12.99
CA ASP A 17 -14.35 -5.15 -13.49
C ASP A 17 -13.51 -3.88 -13.29
N ALA A 18 -14.08 -2.71 -13.61
CA ALA A 18 -13.43 -1.42 -13.38
C ALA A 18 -13.20 -1.14 -11.89
N THR A 19 -14.18 -1.46 -11.02
CA THR A 19 -14.03 -1.32 -9.57
C THR A 19 -12.93 -2.25 -9.03
N LYS A 20 -12.88 -3.51 -9.48
CA LYS A 20 -11.82 -4.44 -9.08
C LYS A 20 -10.44 -3.90 -9.44
N PHE A 21 -10.27 -3.42 -10.67
CA PHE A 21 -9.02 -2.79 -11.10
C PHE A 21 -8.67 -1.57 -10.24
N ALA A 22 -9.65 -0.73 -9.89
CA ALA A 22 -9.47 0.41 -9.00
C ALA A 22 -9.06 0.03 -7.57
N ILE A 23 -9.34 -1.19 -7.11
CA ILE A 23 -8.83 -1.76 -5.84
C ILE A 23 -7.39 -2.24 -6.02
N GLU A 24 -7.12 -2.98 -7.11
CA GLU A 24 -5.83 -3.64 -7.35
C GLU A 24 -4.67 -2.65 -7.56
N ILE A 25 -4.90 -1.54 -8.24
CA ILE A 25 -3.85 -0.55 -8.50
C ILE A 25 -3.26 0.05 -7.21
N PRO A 26 -4.06 0.64 -6.29
CA PRO A 26 -3.51 1.10 -5.03
C PRO A 26 -2.98 -0.04 -4.16
N PHE A 27 -3.54 -1.25 -4.22
CA PHE A 27 -2.97 -2.39 -3.50
C PHE A 27 -1.54 -2.72 -3.99
N LYS A 28 -1.28 -2.68 -5.30
CA LYS A 28 0.09 -2.83 -5.86
C LYS A 28 1.03 -1.72 -5.39
N VAL A 29 0.53 -0.49 -5.21
CA VAL A 29 1.32 0.61 -4.62
C VAL A 29 1.70 0.28 -3.18
N MET A 30 0.79 -0.32 -2.38
CA MET A 30 1.12 -0.78 -1.04
C MET A 30 2.23 -1.83 -1.07
N GLU A 31 2.11 -2.85 -1.92
CA GLU A 31 3.10 -3.93 -2.04
C GLU A 31 4.49 -3.40 -2.42
N ALA A 32 4.57 -2.55 -3.45
CA ALA A 32 5.84 -1.98 -3.91
C ALA A 32 6.48 -1.06 -2.85
N SER A 33 5.67 -0.22 -2.19
CA SER A 33 6.15 0.69 -1.15
C SER A 33 6.63 -0.08 0.08
N TYR A 34 5.91 -1.12 0.50
CA TYR A 34 6.33 -1.99 1.59
C TYR A 34 7.63 -2.75 1.25
N ALA A 35 7.74 -3.31 0.05
CA ALA A 35 8.95 -4.01 -0.40
C ALA A 35 10.19 -3.10 -0.39
N SER A 36 10.02 -1.79 -0.65
CA SER A 36 11.14 -0.83 -0.62
C SER A 36 11.79 -0.69 0.76
N LEU A 37 11.06 -0.96 1.85
CA LEU A 37 11.57 -0.83 3.22
C LEU A 37 12.73 -1.78 3.50
N ALA A 38 12.80 -2.95 2.84
CA ALA A 38 13.92 -3.86 2.99
C ALA A 38 15.23 -3.23 2.48
N ILE A 39 15.17 -2.53 1.34
CA ILE A 39 16.32 -1.84 0.75
C ILE A 39 16.69 -0.62 1.61
N ILE A 40 15.68 0.14 2.03
CA ILE A 40 15.88 1.32 2.90
C ILE A 40 16.53 0.91 4.23
N LYS A 41 16.11 -0.21 4.83
CA LYS A 41 16.73 -0.76 6.04
C LYS A 41 18.20 -1.12 5.81
N ALA A 42 18.52 -1.80 4.71
CA ALA A 42 19.91 -2.11 4.37
C ALA A 42 20.75 -0.84 4.18
N MET A 43 20.18 0.22 3.59
CA MET A 43 20.84 1.54 3.48
C MET A 43 21.09 2.17 4.85
N ALA A 44 20.13 2.08 5.78
CA ALA A 44 20.27 2.61 7.13
C ALA A 44 21.33 1.84 7.94
N GLU A 45 21.40 0.51 7.79
CA GLU A 45 22.33 -0.35 8.54
C GLU A 45 23.76 -0.30 7.97
N GLN A 46 23.92 -0.42 6.65
CA GLN A 46 25.20 -0.73 5.98
C GLN A 46 25.57 0.27 4.88
N GLY A 47 24.68 1.21 4.55
CA GLY A 47 24.91 2.20 3.50
C GLY A 47 25.92 3.28 3.89
N ASN A 48 26.06 4.28 3.02
CA ASN A 48 26.91 5.44 3.27
C ASN A 48 26.45 6.17 4.55
N PRO A 49 27.29 6.25 5.61
CA PRO A 49 26.92 6.92 6.86
C PRO A 49 26.51 8.38 6.67
N ASN A 50 27.09 9.08 5.68
CA ASN A 50 26.75 10.47 5.37
C ASN A 50 25.36 10.64 4.74
N SER A 51 24.71 9.56 4.33
CA SER A 51 23.37 9.54 3.71
C SER A 51 22.35 8.78 4.57
N VAL A 52 22.65 8.50 5.85
CA VAL A 52 21.74 7.78 6.73
C VAL A 52 20.40 8.51 6.93
N SER A 53 20.41 9.85 6.89
CA SER A 53 19.19 10.67 6.93
C SER A 53 18.28 10.41 5.72
N ASP A 54 18.86 10.16 4.54
CA ASP A 54 18.10 9.89 3.32
C ASP A 54 17.33 8.56 3.43
N ALA A 55 17.91 7.57 4.12
CA ALA A 55 17.22 6.32 4.44
C ALA A 55 16.02 6.57 5.38
N GLY A 56 16.18 7.43 6.40
CA GLY A 56 15.08 7.83 7.27
C GLY A 56 13.94 8.53 6.51
N VAL A 57 14.27 9.48 5.64
CA VAL A 57 13.29 10.15 4.76
C VAL A 57 12.59 9.13 3.85
N GLY A 58 13.36 8.22 3.25
CA GLY A 58 12.82 7.14 2.41
C GLY A 58 11.80 6.27 3.15
N ALA A 59 12.09 5.89 4.40
CA ALA A 59 11.18 5.08 5.22
C ALA A 59 9.86 5.82 5.50
N LEU A 60 9.93 7.11 5.84
CA LEU A 60 8.75 7.97 6.06
C LEU A 60 7.88 8.09 4.80
N CYS A 61 8.51 8.29 3.64
CA CYS A 61 7.83 8.33 2.35
C CYS A 61 7.15 6.99 2.03
N ALA A 62 7.86 5.88 2.17
CA ALA A 62 7.34 4.53 1.92
C ALA A 62 6.14 4.23 2.83
N ARG A 63 6.23 4.55 4.13
CA ARG A 63 5.10 4.42 5.06
C ARG A 63 3.89 5.23 4.61
N SER A 64 4.11 6.51 4.27
CA SER A 64 3.03 7.40 3.86
C SER A 64 2.35 6.89 2.58
N ALA A 65 3.12 6.36 1.62
CA ALA A 65 2.60 5.76 0.41
C ALA A 65 1.71 4.53 0.70
N VAL A 66 2.13 3.63 1.61
CA VAL A 66 1.31 2.48 2.04
C VAL A 66 0.00 2.96 2.68
N MET A 67 0.07 3.89 3.63
CA MET A 67 -1.13 4.38 4.33
C MET A 67 -2.11 5.06 3.38
N GLY A 68 -1.61 5.94 2.50
CA GLY A 68 -2.44 6.63 1.50
C GLY A 68 -3.05 5.67 0.47
N ALA A 69 -2.26 4.73 -0.04
CA ALA A 69 -2.76 3.72 -0.97
C ALA A 69 -3.83 2.83 -0.33
N PHE A 70 -3.66 2.45 0.94
CA PHE A 70 -4.67 1.65 1.63
C PHE A 70 -6.01 2.38 1.80
N MET A 71 -6.00 3.71 2.01
CA MET A 71 -7.24 4.50 2.01
C MET A 71 -7.98 4.38 0.68
N ASN A 72 -7.25 4.40 -0.44
CA ASN A 72 -7.82 4.23 -1.78
C ASN A 72 -8.37 2.81 -2.00
N VAL A 73 -7.66 1.77 -1.53
CA VAL A 73 -8.16 0.37 -1.54
C VAL A 73 -9.51 0.29 -0.82
N ARG A 74 -9.60 0.86 0.39
CA ARG A 74 -10.81 0.81 1.23
C ARG A 74 -12.00 1.52 0.58
N ILE A 75 -11.80 2.69 -0.01
CA ILE A 75 -12.85 3.44 -0.68
C ILE A 75 -13.38 2.67 -1.91
N ASN A 76 -12.49 2.14 -2.74
CA ASN A 76 -12.90 1.39 -3.93
C ASN A 76 -13.55 0.04 -3.57
N ALA A 77 -13.09 -0.63 -2.51
CA ALA A 77 -13.65 -1.89 -2.05
C ALA A 77 -15.10 -1.78 -1.55
N ALA A 78 -15.54 -0.60 -1.09
CA ALA A 78 -16.92 -0.38 -0.67
C ALA A 78 -17.94 -0.56 -1.82
N GLY A 79 -17.52 -0.30 -3.06
CA GLY A 79 -18.35 -0.41 -4.27
C GLY A 79 -18.30 -1.76 -4.98
N TYR A 80 -17.58 -2.74 -4.45
CA TYR A 80 -17.41 -4.06 -5.08
C TYR A 80 -18.35 -5.11 -4.46
N ASP A 81 -18.96 -5.94 -5.31
CA ASP A 81 -20.03 -6.85 -4.90
C ASP A 81 -19.48 -8.11 -4.21
N ASP A 82 -18.34 -8.65 -4.66
CA ASP A 82 -17.74 -9.86 -4.10
C ASP A 82 -17.13 -9.57 -2.71
N LYS A 83 -17.89 -9.92 -1.68
CA LYS A 83 -17.52 -9.67 -0.28
C LYS A 83 -16.39 -10.57 0.20
N THR A 84 -16.21 -11.75 -0.39
CA THR A 84 -15.08 -12.62 -0.07
C THR A 84 -13.78 -11.95 -0.50
N TYR A 85 -13.71 -11.49 -1.75
CA TYR A 85 -12.56 -10.74 -2.25
C TYR A 85 -12.30 -9.46 -1.43
N VAL A 86 -13.36 -8.71 -1.07
CA VAL A 86 -13.22 -7.50 -0.23
C VAL A 86 -12.61 -7.84 1.13
N MET A 87 -13.06 -8.90 1.80
CA MET A 87 -12.49 -9.29 3.09
C MET A 87 -11.01 -9.68 2.96
N GLU A 88 -10.66 -10.46 1.93
CA GLU A 88 -9.29 -10.90 1.68
C GLU A 88 -8.34 -9.74 1.40
N ILE A 89 -8.71 -8.82 0.49
CA ILE A 89 -7.83 -7.72 0.10
C ILE A 89 -7.66 -6.71 1.24
N LEU A 90 -8.69 -6.49 2.06
CA LEU A 90 -8.61 -5.64 3.24
C LEU A 90 -7.75 -6.26 4.35
N ALA A 91 -7.85 -7.58 4.55
CA ALA A 91 -6.99 -8.28 5.50
C ALA A 91 -5.52 -8.18 5.10
N LYS A 92 -5.20 -8.44 3.82
CA LYS A 92 -3.83 -8.27 3.28
C LYS A 92 -3.34 -6.83 3.40
N GLY A 93 -4.22 -5.85 3.12
CA GLY A 93 -3.89 -4.43 3.23
C GLY A 93 -3.56 -4.00 4.66
N ASN A 94 -4.34 -4.47 5.64
CA ASN A 94 -4.07 -4.24 7.07
C ASN A 94 -2.72 -4.85 7.47
N GLU A 95 -2.46 -6.09 7.06
CA GLU A 95 -1.19 -6.77 7.35
C GLU A 95 0.02 -6.00 6.80
N ILE A 96 -0.07 -5.52 5.55
CA ILE A 96 0.98 -4.68 4.94
C ILE A 96 1.14 -3.37 5.72
N GLN A 97 0.05 -2.72 6.12
CA GLN A 97 0.09 -1.48 6.89
C GLN A 97 0.79 -1.67 8.25
N GLU A 98 0.43 -2.70 9.01
CA GLU A 98 1.03 -3.02 10.31
C GLU A 98 2.52 -3.33 10.18
N LYS A 99 2.89 -4.18 9.22
CA LYS A 99 4.29 -4.52 8.94
C LYS A 99 5.10 -3.30 8.50
N THR A 100 4.48 -2.40 7.73
CA THR A 100 5.11 -1.14 7.29
C THR A 100 5.41 -0.22 8.47
N ILE A 101 4.45 -0.03 9.38
CA ILE A 101 4.65 0.80 10.59
C ILE A 101 5.77 0.23 11.45
N LYS A 102 5.80 -1.10 11.64
CA LYS A 102 6.86 -1.75 12.40
C LYS A 102 8.24 -1.56 11.74
N ALA A 103 8.35 -1.82 10.43
CA ALA A 103 9.60 -1.69 9.71
C ALA A 103 10.10 -0.24 9.66
N GLU A 104 9.22 0.73 9.45
CA GLU A 104 9.56 2.16 9.52
C GLU A 104 10.11 2.53 10.91
N SER A 105 9.45 2.09 11.99
CA SER A 105 9.92 2.38 13.35
C SER A 105 11.30 1.79 13.63
N GLU A 106 11.58 0.57 13.16
CA GLU A 106 12.91 -0.06 13.26
C GLU A 106 13.97 0.74 12.49
N ILE A 107 13.67 1.18 11.27
CA ILE A 107 14.58 1.97 10.44
C ILE A 107 14.87 3.31 11.10
N LEU A 108 13.84 4.02 11.58
CA LEU A 108 14.02 5.31 12.23
C LEU A 108 14.81 5.20 13.54
N ALA A 109 14.70 4.10 14.28
CA ALA A 109 15.56 3.86 15.44
C ALA A 109 17.04 3.80 15.05
N ILE A 110 17.38 3.04 14.00
CA ILE A 110 18.75 2.92 13.47
C ILE A 110 19.26 4.29 12.99
N VAL A 111 18.42 5.04 12.26
CA VAL A 111 18.78 6.36 11.76
C VAL A 111 19.06 7.31 12.93
N ASN A 112 18.18 7.37 13.92
CA ASN A 112 18.31 8.25 15.08
C ASN A 112 19.53 7.94 15.95
N GLU A 113 19.90 6.65 16.08
CA GLU A 113 21.14 6.26 16.75
C GLU A 113 22.38 6.79 16.01
N LYS A 114 22.35 6.85 14.67
CA LYS A 114 23.48 7.27 13.83
C LYS A 114 23.58 8.78 13.62
N ILE A 115 22.46 9.51 13.67
CA ILE A 115 22.45 10.99 13.53
C ILE A 115 22.43 11.72 14.88
N GLY A 116 22.20 11.00 15.98
CA GLY A 116 22.23 11.57 17.32
C GLY A 116 23.61 12.12 17.68
N ILE A 117 23.63 13.32 18.26
CA ILE A 117 24.78 13.87 18.99
C ILE A 117 24.76 13.28 20.40
#